data_AF-A0A947FHS0-F1
#
_entry.id   AF-A0A947FHS0-F1
#
_cell.length_a   1.000
_cell.length_b   1.000
_cell.length_c   1.000
_cell.angle_alpha   90.00
_cell.angle_beta   90.00
_cell.angle_gamma   90.00
#
_symmetry.space_group_name_H-M   'P 1'
#
loop_
_entity.id
_entity.type
_entity.pdbx_description
1 polymer ?
#
loop_
_entity_poly.entity_id
_entity_poly.type
_entity_poly.pdbx_seq_one_letter_code
_entity_poly.pdbx_strand_id
1 'polypeptide(L)'
;MNIVFHLGAHCTDGGLLIRSLLQNRARLAEVGVGVPGPLAYREVLGETSTRLRGEAAADDEALILDCIAPDPATERVILSNDNFLCRAGVALGADCLYPKAAKSAWLRQCLPSHQVEFAFALRNPAGFLPDLLSGRAGQPPGDEVLADGLWLDDLKWSDVV
;
A
#
# COMPACT_ATOMS: atom_id res chain seq x y z
N MET A 1 1.85 -8.93 -17.72
CA MET A 1 1.86 -9.32 -16.29
C MET A 1 0.90 -8.42 -15.51
N ASN A 2 0.23 -8.98 -14.50
CA ASN A 2 -0.68 -8.29 -13.58
C ASN A 2 0.04 -7.95 -12.26
N ILE A 3 -0.04 -6.71 -11.79
CA ILE A 3 0.65 -6.25 -10.59
C ILE A 3 -0.36 -5.84 -9.54
N VAL A 4 -0.32 -6.51 -8.39
CA VAL A 4 -1.22 -6.25 -7.27
C VAL A 4 -0.47 -5.45 -6.21
N PHE A 5 -0.95 -4.25 -5.92
CA PHE A 5 -0.58 -3.52 -4.72
C PHE A 5 -1.55 -3.87 -3.59
N HIS A 6 -1.07 -4.61 -2.60
CA HIS A 6 -1.74 -4.75 -1.32
C HIS A 6 -1.45 -3.52 -0.45
N LEU A 7 -2.46 -2.68 -0.30
CA LEU A 7 -2.43 -1.37 0.37
C LEU A 7 -2.95 -1.40 1.81
N GLY A 8 -3.25 -2.58 2.36
CA GLY A 8 -4.15 -2.80 3.51
C GLY A 8 -4.12 -1.77 4.64
N ALA A 9 -5.28 -1.54 5.26
CA ALA A 9 -5.40 -0.61 6.37
C ALA A 9 -4.35 -0.91 7.46
N HIS A 10 -3.78 0.14 8.05
CA HIS A 10 -2.83 -0.01 9.15
C HIS A 10 -3.47 -0.81 10.30
N CYS A 11 -2.64 -1.51 11.09
CA CYS A 11 -3.10 -2.34 12.20
C CYS A 11 -4.09 -3.46 11.83
N THR A 12 -4.12 -3.94 10.59
CA THR A 12 -5.03 -5.03 10.21
C THR A 12 -4.46 -6.41 10.50
N ASP A 13 -3.32 -6.75 9.91
CA ASP A 13 -2.81 -8.13 9.90
C ASP A 13 -1.43 -8.28 10.57
N GLY A 14 -0.78 -7.19 10.97
CA GLY A 14 0.58 -7.21 11.53
C GLY A 14 1.62 -7.84 10.60
N GLY A 15 1.38 -7.80 9.29
CA GLY A 15 2.21 -8.43 8.26
C GLY A 15 2.05 -9.95 8.17
N LEU A 16 1.01 -10.55 8.78
CA LEU A 16 0.73 -11.98 8.65
C LEU A 16 0.43 -12.39 7.20
N LEU A 17 -0.27 -11.55 6.43
CA LEU A 17 -0.56 -11.84 5.02
C LEU A 17 0.73 -11.97 4.22
N ILE A 18 1.59 -10.94 4.28
CA ILE A 18 2.85 -10.96 3.52
C ILE A 18 3.78 -12.08 3.98
N ARG A 19 3.83 -12.39 5.29
CA ARG A 19 4.59 -13.54 5.81
C ARG A 19 4.07 -14.85 5.23
N SER A 20 2.75 -15.04 5.19
CA SER A 20 2.12 -16.23 4.61
C SER A 20 2.42 -16.36 3.11
N LEU A 21 2.30 -15.26 2.35
CA LEU A 21 2.64 -15.25 0.92
C LEU A 21 4.11 -15.61 0.68
N LEU A 22 5.04 -15.02 1.46
CA LEU A 22 6.47 -15.31 1.35
C LEU A 22 6.81 -16.76 1.72
N GLN A 23 6.16 -17.33 2.74
CA GLN A 23 6.33 -18.74 3.11
C GLN A 23 5.90 -19.69 1.99
N ASN A 24 4.95 -19.28 1.15
CA ASN A 24 4.40 -20.09 0.06
C ASN A 24 4.94 -19.69 -1.33
N ARG A 25 5.95 -18.81 -1.42
CA ARG A 25 6.43 -18.24 -2.69
C ARG A 25 6.82 -19.27 -3.75
N ALA A 26 7.39 -20.41 -3.35
CA ALA A 26 7.77 -21.47 -4.29
C ALA A 26 6.55 -22.10 -4.97
N ARG A 27 5.52 -22.43 -4.18
CA ARG A 27 4.25 -22.96 -4.67
C ARG A 27 3.47 -21.94 -5.50
N LEU A 28 3.56 -20.66 -5.13
CA LEU A 28 2.94 -19.57 -5.90
C LEU A 28 3.64 -19.39 -7.26
N ALA A 29 4.96 -19.54 -7.31
CA ALA A 29 5.72 -19.46 -8.56
C ALA A 29 5.34 -20.58 -9.55
N GLU A 30 4.99 -21.78 -9.06
CA GLU A 30 4.50 -22.90 -9.91
C GLU A 30 3.24 -22.52 -10.71
N VAL A 31 2.47 -21.53 -10.25
CA VAL A 31 1.27 -21.02 -10.93
C VAL A 31 1.46 -19.59 -11.45
N GLY A 32 2.71 -19.17 -11.68
CA GLY A 32 3.03 -17.87 -12.28
C GLY A 32 2.89 -16.67 -11.34
N VAL A 33 2.82 -16.87 -10.02
CA VAL A 33 2.67 -15.79 -9.03
C VAL A 33 4.00 -15.49 -8.32
N GLY A 34 4.56 -14.32 -8.61
CA GLY A 34 5.73 -13.76 -7.95
C GLY A 34 5.39 -13.04 -6.65
N VAL A 35 6.15 -13.34 -5.59
CA VAL A 35 6.10 -12.64 -4.30
C VAL A 35 7.50 -12.16 -3.93
N PRO A 36 7.94 -11.00 -4.44
CA PRO A 36 9.27 -10.48 -4.16
C PRO A 36 9.43 -10.10 -2.67
N GLY A 37 10.66 -10.17 -2.18
CA GLY A 37 10.99 -9.71 -0.83
C GLY A 37 10.70 -8.21 -0.69
N PRO A 38 10.10 -7.74 0.42
CA PRO A 38 9.69 -6.34 0.52
C PRO A 38 10.82 -5.31 0.38
N LEU A 39 12.03 -5.66 0.79
CA LEU A 39 13.22 -4.80 0.65
C LEU A 39 13.63 -4.58 -0.81
N ALA A 40 13.23 -5.46 -1.73
CA ALA A 40 13.59 -5.33 -3.14
C ALA A 40 12.88 -4.15 -3.83
N TYR A 41 11.68 -3.77 -3.36
CA TYR A 41 10.83 -2.84 -4.09
C TYR A 41 10.34 -1.62 -3.30
N ARG A 42 10.27 -1.69 -1.97
CA ARG A 42 9.58 -0.65 -1.18
C ARG A 42 10.23 0.73 -1.31
N GLU A 43 11.56 0.78 -1.33
CA GLU A 43 12.32 2.01 -1.47
C GLU A 43 12.18 2.58 -2.88
N VAL A 44 12.57 1.81 -3.91
CA VAL A 44 12.50 2.24 -5.31
C VAL A 44 11.08 2.67 -5.72
N LEU A 45 10.03 1.94 -5.36
CA LEU A 45 8.65 2.36 -5.67
C LEU A 45 8.23 3.59 -4.87
N GLY A 46 8.65 3.69 -3.61
CA GLY A 46 8.36 4.84 -2.76
C GLY A 46 9.00 6.12 -3.31
N GLU A 47 10.26 6.05 -3.69
CA GLU A 47 11.02 7.16 -4.26
C GLU A 47 10.51 7.54 -5.64
N THR A 48 10.37 6.57 -6.55
CA THR A 48 9.92 6.81 -7.92
C THR A 48 8.50 7.40 -7.94
N SER A 49 7.56 6.83 -7.18
CA SER A 49 6.20 7.39 -7.10
C SER A 49 6.17 8.82 -6.56
N THR A 50 7.03 9.13 -5.59
CA THR A 50 7.11 10.48 -4.99
C THR A 50 7.82 11.48 -5.90
N ARG A 51 8.84 11.04 -6.64
CA ARG A 51 9.57 11.86 -7.61
C ARG A 51 8.69 12.23 -8.81
N LEU A 52 7.99 11.24 -9.37
CA LEU A 52 7.18 11.43 -10.58
C LEU A 52 5.83 12.09 -10.31
N ARG A 53 5.28 11.96 -9.09
CA ARG A 53 4.01 12.59 -8.69
C ARG A 53 2.84 12.35 -9.67
N GLY A 54 2.79 11.16 -10.28
CA GLY A 54 1.76 10.77 -11.25
C GLY A 54 2.18 10.85 -12.71
N GLU A 55 3.38 11.35 -13.00
CA GLU A 55 4.00 11.16 -14.31
C GLU A 55 4.38 9.69 -14.54
N ALA A 56 4.32 9.25 -15.79
CA ALA A 56 4.62 7.87 -16.15
C ALA A 56 6.12 7.58 -16.02
N ALA A 57 6.47 6.45 -15.43
CA ALA A 57 7.84 5.98 -15.25
C ALA A 57 8.44 5.42 -16.55
N ALA A 58 8.59 6.23 -17.59
CA ALA A 58 9.09 5.76 -18.88
C ALA A 58 10.52 5.18 -18.80
N ASP A 59 11.39 5.80 -18.00
CA ASP A 59 12.79 5.37 -17.86
C ASP A 59 13.00 4.41 -16.67
N ASP A 60 12.14 4.48 -15.65
CA ASP A 60 12.29 3.74 -14.40
C ASP A 60 11.53 2.41 -14.36
N GLU A 61 10.54 2.20 -15.24
CA GLU A 61 9.70 0.99 -15.23
C GLU A 61 10.55 -0.29 -15.36
N ALA A 62 11.54 -0.31 -16.26
CA ALA A 62 12.42 -1.46 -16.45
C ALA A 62 13.20 -1.81 -15.17
N LEU A 63 13.75 -0.80 -14.49
CA LEU A 63 14.46 -0.98 -13.21
C LEU A 63 13.54 -1.54 -12.13
N ILE A 64 12.30 -1.03 -12.05
CA ILE A 64 11.31 -1.54 -11.09
C ILE A 64 10.97 -3.00 -11.40
N LEU A 65 10.78 -3.34 -12.67
CA LEU A 65 10.47 -4.70 -13.11
C LEU A 65 11.58 -5.69 -12.76
N ASP A 66 12.85 -5.32 -12.95
CA ASP A 66 14.00 -6.14 -12.55
C ASP A 66 14.00 -6.46 -11.04
N CYS A 67 13.50 -5.53 -10.22
CA CYS A 67 13.38 -5.74 -8.78
C CYS A 67 12.19 -6.63 -8.38
N ILE A 68 11.05 -6.54 -9.07
CA ILE A 68 9.80 -7.20 -8.64
C ILE A 68 9.47 -8.51 -9.36
N ALA A 69 9.99 -8.70 -10.57
CA ALA A 69 9.69 -9.84 -11.44
C ALA A 69 10.91 -10.23 -12.30
N PRO A 70 12.03 -10.68 -11.69
CA PRO A 70 13.23 -11.06 -12.45
C PRO A 70 13.03 -12.33 -13.30
N ASP A 71 11.98 -13.12 -13.03
CA ASP A 71 11.62 -14.28 -13.84
C ASP A 71 10.60 -13.89 -14.93
N PRO A 72 10.94 -14.03 -16.23
CA PRO A 72 10.04 -13.74 -17.34
C PRO A 72 8.74 -14.55 -17.35
N ALA A 73 8.70 -15.70 -16.67
CA ALA A 73 7.50 -16.54 -16.53
C ALA A 73 6.49 -15.98 -15.52
N THR A 74 6.82 -14.90 -14.81
CA THR A 74 5.92 -14.30 -13.82
C THR A 74 4.71 -13.64 -14.51
N GLU A 75 3.53 -14.21 -14.30
CA GLU A 75 2.28 -13.68 -14.85
C GLU A 75 1.62 -12.67 -13.91
N ARG A 76 1.82 -12.84 -12.59
CA ARG A 76 1.23 -11.98 -11.55
C ARG A 76 2.24 -11.68 -10.43
N VAL A 77 2.30 -10.45 -9.96
CA VAL A 77 3.15 -10.05 -8.82
C VAL A 77 2.30 -9.48 -7.70
N ILE A 78 2.60 -9.84 -6.46
CA ILE A 78 1.96 -9.25 -5.27
C ILE A 78 2.99 -8.43 -4.48
N LEU A 79 2.71 -7.13 -4.37
CA LEU A 79 3.52 -6.16 -3.62
C LEU A 79 2.74 -5.70 -2.40
N SER A 80 3.31 -5.83 -1.20
CA SER A 80 2.66 -5.43 0.05
C SER A 80 3.44 -4.37 0.81
N ASN A 81 2.78 -3.26 1.13
CA ASN A 81 3.32 -2.25 2.03
C ASN A 81 2.18 -1.37 2.56
N ASP A 82 1.96 -1.40 3.87
CA ASP A 82 0.97 -0.58 4.56
C ASP A 82 1.24 0.92 4.34
N ASN A 83 2.49 1.29 4.07
CA ASN A 83 2.91 2.66 3.83
C ASN A 83 2.80 3.12 2.37
N PHE A 84 2.22 2.33 1.46
CA PHE A 84 2.13 2.69 0.04
C PHE A 84 1.39 4.01 -0.17
N LEU A 85 0.21 4.17 0.45
CA LEU A 85 -0.57 5.41 0.40
C LEU A 85 0.06 6.49 1.27
N CYS A 86 0.34 6.17 2.54
CA CYS A 86 0.95 7.09 3.48
C CYS A 86 1.46 6.35 4.72
N ARG A 87 2.25 7.04 5.54
CA ARG A 87 2.62 6.53 6.87
C ARG A 87 1.42 6.59 7.81
N ALA A 88 1.37 5.68 8.78
CA ALA A 88 0.31 5.61 9.81
C ALA A 88 -0.02 6.96 10.48
N GLY A 89 0.99 7.75 10.84
CA GLY A 89 0.79 9.05 11.51
C GLY A 89 0.05 10.11 10.68
N VAL A 90 -0.15 9.85 9.38
CA VAL A 90 -0.95 10.70 8.48
C VAL A 90 -2.08 9.90 7.80
N ALA A 91 -2.45 8.75 8.37
CA ALA A 91 -3.57 7.94 7.87
C ALA A 91 -4.93 8.44 8.38
N LEU A 92 -4.94 9.36 9.35
CA LEU A 92 -6.13 10.05 9.83
C LEU A 92 -6.00 11.55 9.53
N GLY A 93 -6.95 12.10 8.77
CA GLY A 93 -7.14 13.53 8.60
C GLY A 93 -8.14 14.08 9.62
N ALA A 94 -8.51 15.36 9.48
CA ALA A 94 -9.50 16.00 10.34
C ALA A 94 -10.89 15.33 10.21
N ASP A 95 -11.28 14.96 8.99
CA ASP A 95 -12.62 14.46 8.64
C ASP A 95 -12.59 13.20 7.75
N CYS A 96 -11.41 12.64 7.48
CA CYS A 96 -11.28 11.54 6.52
C CYS A 96 -10.21 10.51 6.90
N LEU A 97 -10.39 9.30 6.37
CA LEU A 97 -9.39 8.25 6.38
C LEU A 97 -8.47 8.40 5.18
N TYR A 98 -7.17 8.17 5.36
CA TYR A 98 -6.15 8.21 4.32
C TYR A 98 -6.27 9.42 3.37
N PRO A 99 -5.98 10.65 3.83
CA PRO A 99 -6.02 11.86 2.99
C PRO A 99 -5.15 11.78 1.72
N LYS A 100 -4.21 10.84 1.67
CA LYS A 100 -3.31 10.58 0.54
C LYS A 100 -3.72 9.37 -0.31
N ALA A 101 -4.97 8.94 -0.26
CA ALA A 101 -5.47 7.80 -1.05
C ALA A 101 -5.19 7.95 -2.56
N ALA A 102 -5.24 9.18 -3.08
CA ALA A 102 -4.90 9.52 -4.47
C ALA A 102 -3.47 9.12 -4.88
N LYS A 103 -2.56 8.84 -3.93
CA LYS A 103 -1.22 8.32 -4.22
C LYS A 103 -1.24 6.95 -4.93
N SER A 104 -2.35 6.21 -4.85
CA SER A 104 -2.55 5.00 -5.68
C SER A 104 -2.37 5.29 -7.17
N ALA A 105 -2.84 6.45 -7.66
CA ALA A 105 -2.64 6.86 -9.04
C ALA A 105 -1.15 7.04 -9.38
N TRP A 106 -0.32 7.50 -8.43
CA TRP A 106 1.12 7.62 -8.66
C TRP A 106 1.80 6.25 -8.72
N LEU A 107 1.39 5.31 -7.87
CA LEU A 107 1.87 3.93 -7.91
C LEU A 107 1.50 3.24 -9.22
N ARG A 108 0.29 3.47 -9.74
CA ARG A 108 -0.15 2.99 -11.06
C ARG A 108 0.79 3.48 -12.17
N GLN A 109 1.28 4.72 -12.05
CA GLN A 109 2.12 5.36 -13.05
C GLN A 109 3.59 4.93 -12.98
N CYS A 110 4.00 4.22 -11.92
CA CYS A 110 5.31 3.58 -11.87
C CYS A 110 5.44 2.37 -12.81
N LEU A 111 4.31 1.79 -13.25
CA LEU A 111 4.24 0.59 -14.08
C LEU A 111 3.24 0.80 -15.22
N PRO A 112 3.47 1.81 -16.09
CA PRO A 112 2.49 2.25 -17.08
C PRO A 112 2.11 1.14 -18.07
N SER A 113 3.04 0.26 -18.42
CA SER A 113 2.89 -0.79 -19.43
C SER A 113 2.15 -2.04 -18.93
N HIS A 114 1.74 -2.05 -17.66
CA HIS A 114 1.20 -3.23 -16.98
C HIS A 114 -0.21 -2.98 -16.43
N GLN A 115 -0.99 -4.05 -16.29
CA GLN A 115 -2.24 -3.99 -15.54
C GLN A 115 -1.92 -3.94 -14.06
N VAL A 116 -2.44 -2.91 -13.38
CA VAL A 116 -2.25 -2.72 -11.94
C VAL A 116 -3.59 -2.83 -11.24
N GLU A 117 -3.62 -3.61 -10.17
CA GLU A 117 -4.76 -3.78 -9.28
C GLU A 117 -4.40 -3.32 -7.86
N PHE A 118 -5.36 -2.74 -7.16
CA PHE A 118 -5.21 -2.36 -5.76
C PHE A 118 -6.09 -3.25 -4.91
N ALA A 119 -5.48 -3.94 -3.94
CA ALA A 119 -6.18 -4.72 -2.94
C ALA A 119 -6.12 -3.98 -1.60
N PHE A 120 -7.28 -3.61 -1.06
CA PHE A 120 -7.39 -2.87 0.20
C PHE A 120 -8.30 -3.61 1.17
N ALA A 121 -7.81 -3.83 2.40
CA ALA A 121 -8.59 -4.45 3.47
C ALA A 121 -9.33 -3.36 4.27
N LEU A 122 -10.65 -3.51 4.40
CA LEU A 122 -11.50 -2.61 5.20
C LEU A 122 -11.58 -3.11 6.65
N ARG A 123 -11.49 -2.19 7.62
CA ARG A 123 -11.72 -2.48 9.05
C ARG A 123 -12.87 -1.64 9.59
N ASN A 124 -13.57 -2.15 10.61
CA ASN A 124 -14.52 -1.33 11.35
C ASN A 124 -13.79 -0.12 11.98
N PRO A 125 -14.17 1.14 11.67
CA PRO A 125 -13.54 2.35 12.24
C PRO A 125 -13.46 2.33 13.77
N ALA A 126 -14.48 1.76 14.44
CA ALA A 126 -14.52 1.66 15.90
C ALA A 126 -13.38 0.82 16.50
N GLY A 127 -12.84 -0.16 15.75
CA GLY A 127 -11.67 -0.93 16.15
C GLY A 127 -10.36 -0.40 15.53
N PHE A 128 -10.45 0.16 14.33
CA PHE A 128 -9.28 0.71 13.62
C PHE A 128 -8.69 1.93 14.32
N LEU A 129 -9.53 2.89 14.73
CA LEU A 129 -9.04 4.16 15.29
C LEU A 129 -8.32 3.98 16.63
N PRO A 130 -8.84 3.22 17.63
CA PRO A 130 -8.10 3.01 18.86
C PRO A 130 -6.73 2.34 18.62
N ASP A 131 -6.65 1.39 17.68
CA ASP A 131 -5.38 0.76 17.30
C ASP A 131 -4.42 1.78 16.65
N LEU A 132 -4.94 2.63 15.74
CA LEU A 132 -4.18 3.68 15.09
C LEU A 132 -3.62 4.70 16.09
N LEU A 133 -4.46 5.17 17.03
CA LEU A 133 -4.13 6.18 18.04
C LEU A 133 -3.22 5.65 19.16
N SER A 134 -3.37 4.39 19.57
CA SER A 134 -2.62 3.77 20.68
C SER A 134 -1.16 3.46 20.35
N GLY A 135 -0.67 3.87 19.18
CA GLY A 135 0.70 3.62 18.77
C GLY A 135 0.93 2.27 18.07
N ARG A 136 -0.11 1.43 17.89
CA ARG A 136 0.04 0.15 17.18
C ARG A 136 0.32 0.32 15.69
N ALA A 137 0.10 1.53 15.16
CA ALA A 137 0.39 1.90 13.78
C ALA A 137 1.61 2.81 13.63
N GLY A 138 1.94 3.62 14.64
CA GLY A 138 2.90 4.72 14.56
C GLY A 138 2.54 5.85 15.52
N GLN A 139 3.24 6.97 15.46
CA GLN A 139 2.98 8.14 16.32
C GLN A 139 1.49 8.57 16.22
N PRO A 140 0.84 8.96 17.33
CA PRO A 140 -0.53 9.46 17.29
C PRO A 140 -0.67 10.62 16.28
N PRO A 141 -1.86 10.80 15.68
CA PRO A 141 -2.13 11.93 14.81
C PRO A 141 -1.86 13.24 15.55
N GLY A 142 -1.53 14.29 14.80
CA GLY A 142 -1.24 15.59 15.37
C GLY A 142 -2.38 16.13 16.22
N ASP A 143 -2.05 16.91 17.24
CA ASP A 143 -3.00 17.46 18.22
C ASP A 143 -4.19 18.18 17.56
N GLU A 144 -4.00 18.78 16.38
CA GLU A 144 -5.03 19.44 15.57
C GLU A 144 -6.21 18.51 15.24
N VAL A 145 -5.94 17.27 14.81
CA VAL A 145 -6.97 16.29 14.44
C VAL A 145 -7.81 15.87 15.66
N LEU A 146 -7.16 15.81 16.83
CA LEU A 146 -7.85 15.45 18.08
C LEU A 146 -8.61 16.64 18.66
N ALA A 147 -8.14 17.88 18.44
CA ALA A 147 -8.74 19.10 18.94
C ALA A 147 -10.03 19.48 18.21
N ASP A 148 -10.11 19.25 16.89
CA ASP A 148 -11.28 19.60 16.08
C ASP A 148 -12.48 18.65 16.27
N GLY A 149 -12.25 17.50 16.93
CA GLY A 149 -13.26 16.49 17.20
C GLY A 149 -13.46 15.55 16.00
N LEU A 150 -13.33 14.25 16.25
CA LEU A 150 -13.46 13.20 15.25
C LEU A 150 -14.81 12.50 15.38
N TRP A 151 -15.69 12.65 14.40
CA TRP A 151 -16.97 11.94 14.36
C TRP A 151 -16.86 10.67 13.53
N LEU A 152 -17.16 9.53 14.14
CA LEU A 152 -17.03 8.22 13.47
C LEU A 152 -17.89 8.09 12.21
N ASP A 153 -19.04 8.78 12.19
CA ASP A 153 -20.00 8.73 11.08
C ASP A 153 -19.48 9.45 9.82
N ASP A 154 -18.50 10.34 9.98
CA ASP A 154 -17.86 11.08 8.88
C ASP A 154 -16.70 10.28 8.26
N LEU A 155 -16.18 9.27 8.96
CA LEU A 155 -15.04 8.48 8.51
C LEU A 155 -15.46 7.31 7.64
N LYS A 156 -15.50 7.54 6.32
CA LYS A 156 -15.97 6.56 5.35
C LYS A 156 -14.83 5.99 4.53
N TRP A 157 -14.81 4.66 4.42
CA TRP A 157 -13.88 3.98 3.52
C TRP A 157 -14.16 4.28 2.04
N SER A 158 -15.40 4.67 1.68
CA SER A 158 -15.76 5.09 0.33
C SER A 158 -15.02 6.34 -0.14
N ASP A 159 -14.45 7.12 0.78
CA ASP A 159 -13.66 8.29 0.42
C ASP A 159 -12.20 7.89 0.09
N VAL A 160 -11.85 6.63 0.36
CA VAL A 160 -10.53 6.02 0.10
C VAL A 160 -10.56 5.11 -1.14
N VAL A 161 -11.63 4.32 -1.33
CA VAL A 161 -11.74 3.28 -2.38
C VAL A 161 -12.70 3.62 -3.51
#